data_AF-A0A180H2J0-F1
#
_entry.id   AF-A0A180H2J0-F1
#
_cell.length_a   1.000
_cell.length_b   1.000
_cell.length_c   1.000
_cell.angle_alpha   90.00
_cell.angle_beta   90.00
_cell.angle_gamma   90.00
#
_symmetry.space_group_name_H-M   'P 1'
#
loop_
_entity.id
_entity.type
_entity.pdbx_description
1 polymer ?
#
loop_
_entity_poly.entity_id
_entity_poly.type
_entity_poly.pdbx_seq_one_letter_code
_entity_poly.pdbx_strand_id
1 'polypeptide(L)'
;MYRIRGPLKSLPQRRIFSEAFNSPLPDISFSQISMDHTLDYRRLLEETTSPENFNQHHATLGFGHIYCISLPNRKDRRETMTKISAALGVKITFVDAISKDHPVIGWIGERASEVRKKKLELMSRYSGLEKESIGGMGAGSVWLTVNNGHTANQNSLRNIKLPSLAAARPEFDGKDWVEYLWSVSDHYTLTSSNPDFNITAEMWDPQEKMLQRQINPATVSTYYNHLRVLLMIQESGEDSALILEDDVDMEWDLERRWRSIERHLPVDWETVFLGHCWGHELIQPQFGHPNLHKSTEPLCLHGYAVSSLGSKKLLELYNDPWTSFQTPVDTAIPTFIKLGLNSFSIEPTIINQSKVLQSDIQSGKGSNWKGLLVDSVAERILKSEGKWVDKTLNQQDSRNNIDPATLFRYKSSSSKPLKDTQCNKDV
;
A
#
# COMPACT_ATOMS: atom_id res chain seq x y z
N MET A 1 13.56 -34.61 16.43
CA MET A 1 14.91 -35.03 16.86
C MET A 1 15.75 -33.79 17.13
N TYR A 2 15.93 -33.44 18.39
CA TYR A 2 16.76 -32.31 18.82
C TYR A 2 18.23 -32.73 18.85
N ARG A 3 19.12 -31.96 18.21
CA ARG A 3 20.57 -32.15 18.30
C ARG A 3 21.14 -31.27 19.42
N ILE A 4 21.59 -31.93 20.48
CA ILE A 4 22.33 -31.35 21.61
C ILE A 4 23.76 -31.03 21.14
N ARG A 5 24.24 -29.80 21.34
CA ARG A 5 25.65 -29.42 21.15
C ARG A 5 26.45 -29.74 22.42
N GLY A 6 27.53 -30.53 22.28
CA GLY A 6 28.48 -30.84 23.34
C GLY A 6 29.46 -29.69 23.66
N PRO A 7 30.24 -29.79 24.75
CA PRO A 7 30.95 -28.66 25.34
C PRO A 7 32.25 -28.29 24.60
N LEU A 8 32.56 -26.98 24.57
CA LEU A 8 33.78 -26.43 24.00
C LEU A 8 35.03 -26.92 24.75
N LYS A 9 36.05 -27.38 24.00
CA LYS A 9 37.41 -27.61 24.50
C LYS A 9 38.16 -26.28 24.60
N SER A 10 38.83 -26.08 25.73
CA SER A 10 39.78 -24.99 25.97
C SER A 10 41.07 -25.18 25.17
N LEU A 11 41.61 -24.10 24.62
CA LEU A 11 42.96 -24.02 24.04
C LEU A 11 43.84 -23.12 24.92
N PRO A 12 45.17 -23.34 24.97
CA PRO A 12 46.01 -22.86 26.06
C PRO A 12 46.53 -21.44 25.83
N GLN A 13 46.53 -20.65 26.89
CA GLN A 13 47.31 -19.42 27.04
C GLN A 13 48.80 -19.72 27.09
N ARG A 14 49.61 -19.13 26.20
CA ARG A 14 50.79 -18.33 26.57
C ARG A 14 51.48 -17.66 25.38
N ARG A 15 51.66 -16.34 25.57
CA ARG A 15 52.73 -15.43 25.11
C ARG A 15 52.84 -15.14 23.61
N ILE A 16 52.50 -13.91 23.23
CA ILE A 16 53.48 -12.86 22.85
C ILE A 16 52.95 -11.53 23.41
N PHE A 17 53.66 -10.98 24.39
CA PHE A 17 53.63 -9.57 24.77
C PHE A 17 54.78 -8.92 24.01
N SER A 18 54.48 -7.99 23.09
CA SER A 18 55.29 -6.82 22.71
C SER A 18 54.96 -6.39 21.28
N GLU A 19 53.84 -5.70 21.10
CA GLU A 19 53.61 -4.76 19.97
C GLU A 19 52.28 -4.05 20.23
N ALA A 20 52.28 -3.20 21.26
CA ALA A 20 51.24 -2.21 21.47
C ALA A 20 51.99 -0.93 21.78
N PHE A 21 52.11 -0.05 20.80
CA PHE A 21 52.18 1.42 20.92
C PHE A 21 52.41 1.96 19.51
N ASN A 22 51.30 2.23 18.81
CA ASN A 22 51.10 3.21 17.72
C ASN A 22 50.09 2.68 16.68
N SER A 23 48.81 2.66 17.07
CA SER A 23 47.70 2.71 16.12
C SER A 23 46.90 3.97 16.45
N PRO A 24 46.56 4.84 15.48
CA PRO A 24 45.74 6.01 15.77
C PRO A 24 44.38 5.54 16.26
N LEU A 25 43.89 6.14 17.35
CA LEU A 25 42.51 6.03 17.79
C LEU A 25 41.57 6.34 16.60
N PRO A 26 40.43 5.66 16.46
CA PRO A 26 39.43 6.08 15.49
C PRO A 26 39.04 7.52 15.81
N ASP A 27 39.18 8.38 14.80
CA ASP A 27 38.79 9.78 14.87
C ASP A 27 37.26 9.83 15.00
N ILE A 28 36.77 9.83 16.24
CA ILE A 28 35.37 10.09 16.56
C ILE A 28 35.17 11.61 16.42
N SER A 29 35.25 12.08 15.18
CA SER A 29 34.66 13.34 14.77
C SER A 29 33.14 13.10 14.84
N PHE A 30 32.56 13.39 16.01
CA PHE A 30 31.15 13.75 16.10
C PHE A 30 30.97 14.97 15.21
N SER A 31 30.57 14.72 13.96
CA SER A 31 30.01 15.78 13.12
C SER A 31 28.94 16.45 13.97
N GLN A 32 29.13 17.73 14.30
CA GLN A 32 28.16 18.54 15.01
C GLN A 32 26.89 18.58 14.16
N ILE A 33 25.98 17.62 14.40
CA ILE A 33 24.63 17.66 13.90
C ILE A 33 24.02 18.88 14.58
N SER A 34 23.73 19.92 13.79
CA SER A 34 22.92 21.07 14.19
C SER A 34 21.77 20.58 15.06
N MET A 35 21.79 20.88 16.36
CA MET A 35 20.76 20.43 17.28
C MET A 35 19.48 21.20 17.00
N ASP A 36 18.54 20.54 16.34
CA ASP A 36 17.17 21.03 16.23
C ASP A 36 16.50 20.92 17.61
N HIS A 37 16.39 22.06 18.31
CA HIS A 37 15.78 22.17 19.63
C HIS A 37 14.26 21.87 19.62
N THR A 38 13.61 21.79 18.45
CA THR A 38 12.17 21.47 18.37
C THR A 38 11.84 20.04 18.79
N LEU A 39 12.84 19.14 18.85
CA LEU A 39 12.67 17.73 19.21
C LEU A 39 13.12 17.39 20.64
N ASP A 40 13.47 18.37 21.48
CA ASP A 40 14.03 18.14 22.83
C ASP A 40 13.10 17.31 23.72
N TYR A 41 11.78 17.54 23.65
CA TYR A 41 10.80 16.74 24.40
C TYR A 41 10.74 15.28 23.91
N ARG A 42 10.81 15.05 22.59
CA ARG A 42 10.86 13.70 22.02
C ARG A 42 12.15 12.99 22.44
N ARG A 43 13.30 13.67 22.35
CA ARG A 43 14.58 13.12 22.83
C ARG A 43 14.50 12.73 24.28
N LEU A 44 14.00 13.59 25.16
CA LEU A 44 13.82 13.27 26.58
C LEU A 44 12.92 12.04 26.78
N LEU A 45 11.80 11.94 26.05
CA LEU A 45 10.92 10.77 26.12
C LEU A 45 11.61 9.50 25.62
N GLU A 46 12.34 9.54 24.51
CA GLU A 46 13.05 8.39 23.98
C GLU A 46 14.19 7.98 24.94
N GLU A 47 15.00 8.92 25.43
CA GLU A 47 16.06 8.66 26.41
C GLU A 47 15.53 8.03 27.71
N THR A 48 14.30 8.36 28.12
CA THR A 48 13.71 7.87 29.37
C THR A 48 12.85 6.62 29.22
N THR A 49 12.35 6.32 28.01
CA THR A 49 11.38 5.22 27.79
C THR A 49 11.86 4.14 26.82
N SER A 50 12.93 4.39 26.07
CA SER A 50 13.45 3.45 25.07
C SER A 50 14.78 2.82 25.52
N PRO A 51 15.01 1.53 25.22
CA PRO A 51 16.32 0.91 25.47
C PRO A 51 17.40 1.60 24.62
N GLU A 52 18.65 1.68 25.12
CA GLU A 52 19.74 2.44 24.46
C GLU A 52 19.94 2.12 22.98
N ASN A 53 19.71 0.88 22.55
CA ASN A 53 19.82 0.45 21.16
C ASN A 53 18.67 0.92 20.24
N PHE A 54 17.67 1.62 20.78
CA PHE A 54 16.57 2.26 20.08
C PHE A 54 16.63 3.80 20.16
N ASN A 55 17.66 4.37 20.79
CA ASN A 55 17.76 5.82 21.00
C ASN A 55 18.26 6.60 19.77
N GLN A 56 18.62 5.91 18.70
CA GLN A 56 19.04 6.56 17.46
C GLN A 56 17.83 6.81 16.56
N HIS A 57 17.33 8.05 16.60
CA HIS A 57 16.30 8.52 15.70
C HIS A 57 16.81 8.68 14.27
N HIS A 58 16.06 8.18 13.31
CA HIS A 58 16.25 8.40 11.88
C HIS A 58 15.05 9.16 11.30
N ALA A 59 15.33 10.28 10.63
CA ALA A 59 14.30 11.09 9.99
C ALA A 59 13.51 10.33 8.89
N THR A 60 14.02 9.20 8.42
CA THR A 60 13.34 8.33 7.45
C THR A 60 12.87 7.01 8.05
N LEU A 61 12.91 6.84 9.38
CA LEU A 61 12.59 5.59 10.08
C LEU A 61 13.41 4.37 9.65
N GLY A 62 14.47 4.57 8.85
CA GLY A 62 15.28 3.50 8.25
C GLY A 62 15.05 3.22 6.78
N PHE A 63 14.01 3.81 6.21
CA PHE A 63 13.80 3.77 4.77
C PHE A 63 14.81 4.70 4.05
N GLY A 64 14.99 4.49 2.75
CA GLY A 64 15.65 5.47 1.89
C GLY A 64 14.88 6.79 1.92
N HIS A 65 13.55 6.71 1.82
CA HIS A 65 12.70 7.89 1.81
C HIS A 65 11.26 7.61 2.29
N ILE A 66 10.54 8.68 2.67
CA ILE A 66 9.12 8.64 3.00
C ILE A 66 8.36 9.55 2.03
N TYR A 67 7.52 8.95 1.19
CA TYR A 67 6.68 9.63 0.21
C TYR A 67 5.25 9.78 0.73
N CYS A 68 4.65 10.95 0.51
CA CYS A 68 3.24 11.20 0.79
C CYS A 68 2.52 11.65 -0.48
N ILE A 69 1.61 10.82 -0.98
CA ILE A 69 0.75 11.13 -2.12
C ILE A 69 -0.30 12.14 -1.66
N SER A 70 -0.31 13.32 -2.26
CA SER A 70 -1.25 14.39 -1.90
C SER A 70 -1.56 15.26 -3.10
N LEU A 71 -2.81 15.68 -3.26
CA LEU A 71 -3.14 16.68 -4.27
C LEU A 71 -2.50 18.04 -3.90
N PRO A 72 -1.89 18.78 -4.84
CA PRO A 72 -1.23 20.05 -4.56
C PRO A 72 -2.13 21.12 -3.94
N ASN A 73 -3.44 21.06 -4.23
CA ASN A 73 -4.46 21.97 -3.72
C ASN A 73 -5.00 21.58 -2.33
N ARG A 74 -4.72 20.37 -1.82
CA ARG A 74 -5.13 19.92 -0.47
C ARG A 74 -4.19 20.45 0.61
N LYS A 75 -4.16 21.78 0.73
CA LYS A 75 -3.33 22.49 1.71
C LYS A 75 -3.66 22.09 3.15
N ASP A 76 -4.93 21.82 3.42
CA ASP A 76 -5.43 21.29 4.69
C ASP A 76 -4.75 19.97 5.11
N ARG A 77 -4.70 19.00 4.19
CA ARG A 77 -4.06 17.70 4.45
C ARG A 77 -2.55 17.80 4.50
N ARG A 78 -1.93 18.55 3.58
CA ARG A 78 -0.47 18.77 3.61
C ARG A 78 -0.01 19.48 4.88
N GLU A 79 -0.78 20.44 5.39
CA GLU A 79 -0.49 21.08 6.68
C GLU A 79 -0.57 20.07 7.82
N THR A 80 -1.63 19.24 7.84
CA THR A 80 -1.80 18.17 8.84
C THR A 80 -0.61 17.20 8.83
N MET A 81 -0.24 16.69 7.65
CA MET A 81 0.90 15.80 7.49
C MET A 81 2.23 16.48 7.84
N THR A 82 2.38 17.78 7.60
CA THR A 82 3.57 18.55 8.02
C THR A 82 3.67 18.61 9.54
N LYS A 83 2.56 18.82 10.25
CA LYS A 83 2.54 18.80 11.72
C LYS A 83 2.87 17.41 12.27
N ILE A 84 2.33 16.34 11.68
CA ILE A 84 2.66 14.96 12.03
C ILE A 84 4.16 14.68 11.79
N SER A 85 4.69 15.10 10.64
CA SER A 85 6.11 14.98 10.28
C SER A 85 7.01 15.65 11.32
N ALA A 86 6.70 16.90 11.68
CA ALA A 86 7.46 17.65 12.68
C ALA A 86 7.38 17.01 14.06
N ALA A 87 6.20 16.55 14.47
CA ALA A 87 6.00 15.92 15.78
C ALA A 87 6.75 14.59 15.92
N LEU A 88 6.85 13.82 14.83
CA LEU A 88 7.60 12.56 14.77
C LEU A 88 9.10 12.74 14.49
N GLY A 89 9.54 13.95 14.11
CA GLY A 89 10.91 14.20 13.64
C GLY A 89 11.22 13.56 12.28
N VAL A 90 10.21 13.12 11.53
CA VAL A 90 10.42 12.46 10.22
C VAL A 90 10.43 13.47 9.09
N LYS A 91 11.07 13.12 7.97
CA LYS A 91 11.11 13.89 6.73
C LYS A 91 10.20 13.25 5.70
N ILE A 92 9.04 13.86 5.47
CA ILE A 92 8.10 13.48 4.41
C ILE A 92 8.36 14.29 3.15
N THR A 93 8.33 13.64 1.99
CA THR A 93 8.30 14.30 0.69
C THR A 93 6.94 14.13 0.05
N PHE A 94 6.28 15.26 -0.21
CA PHE A 94 5.01 15.25 -0.93
C PHE A 94 5.24 14.95 -2.40
N VAL A 95 4.49 13.98 -2.92
CA VAL A 95 4.36 13.71 -4.35
C VAL A 95 3.07 14.34 -4.82
N ASP A 96 3.19 15.27 -5.77
CA ASP A 96 2.06 16.00 -6.34
C ASP A 96 1.16 15.05 -7.12
N ALA A 97 0.05 14.64 -6.49
CA ALA A 97 -0.91 13.77 -7.11
C ALA A 97 -1.65 14.49 -8.26
N ILE A 98 -1.96 13.74 -9.31
CA ILE A 98 -2.88 14.16 -10.36
C ILE A 98 -4.32 13.94 -9.88
N SER A 99 -5.22 14.89 -10.16
CA SER A 99 -6.64 14.78 -9.83
C SER A 99 -7.41 13.97 -10.86
N LYS A 100 -8.59 13.47 -10.46
CA LYS A 100 -9.52 12.72 -11.32
C LYS A 100 -10.00 13.50 -12.55
N ASP A 101 -9.90 14.82 -12.52
CA ASP A 101 -10.35 15.72 -13.59
C ASP A 101 -9.22 16.06 -14.58
N HIS A 102 -7.99 15.55 -14.35
CA HIS A 102 -6.88 15.78 -15.25
C HIS A 102 -7.07 15.04 -16.59
N PRO A 103 -6.73 15.64 -17.75
CA PRO A 103 -6.99 15.05 -19.07
C PRO A 103 -6.48 13.60 -19.25
N VAL A 104 -5.28 13.31 -18.73
CA VAL A 104 -4.69 11.96 -18.77
C VAL A 104 -5.60 10.88 -18.18
N ILE A 105 -6.44 11.21 -17.19
CA ILE A 105 -7.34 10.24 -16.55
C ILE A 105 -8.40 9.78 -17.54
N GLY A 106 -8.93 10.70 -18.35
CA GLY A 106 -9.84 10.37 -19.46
C GLY A 106 -9.15 9.51 -20.52
N TRP A 107 -7.93 9.87 -20.90
CA TRP A 107 -7.14 9.08 -21.87
C TRP A 107 -6.84 7.66 -21.36
N ILE A 108 -6.44 7.51 -20.10
CA ILE A 108 -6.21 6.20 -19.47
C ILE A 108 -7.51 5.40 -19.44
N GLY A 109 -8.62 6.01 -19.02
CA GLY A 109 -9.93 5.35 -19.00
C GLY A 109 -10.36 4.85 -20.39
N GLU A 110 -10.13 5.65 -21.44
CA GLU A 110 -10.39 5.26 -22.82
C GLU A 110 -9.57 4.03 -23.22
N ARG A 111 -8.25 4.07 -23.04
CA ARG A 111 -7.35 2.94 -23.36
C ARG A 111 -7.67 1.68 -22.55
N ALA A 112 -7.90 1.82 -21.25
CA ALA A 112 -8.28 0.73 -20.37
C ALA A 112 -9.64 0.11 -20.78
N SER A 113 -10.61 0.92 -21.22
CA SER A 113 -11.90 0.41 -21.71
C SER A 113 -11.77 -0.41 -22.99
N GLU A 114 -10.90 0.00 -23.92
CA GLU A 114 -10.63 -0.74 -25.17
C GLU A 114 -10.01 -2.10 -24.87
N VAL A 115 -9.03 -2.13 -23.96
CA VAL A 115 -8.40 -3.36 -23.47
C VAL A 115 -9.41 -4.25 -22.78
N ARG A 116 -10.25 -3.69 -21.90
CA ARG A 116 -11.29 -4.43 -21.17
C ARG A 116 -12.24 -5.17 -22.11
N LYS A 117 -12.76 -4.46 -23.12
CA LYS A 117 -13.66 -5.03 -24.15
C LYS A 117 -12.97 -6.17 -24.91
N LYS A 118 -11.73 -5.97 -25.37
CA LYS A 118 -10.94 -7.01 -26.05
C LYS A 118 -10.69 -8.22 -25.14
N LYS A 119 -10.35 -7.99 -23.87
CA LYS A 119 -10.07 -9.04 -22.89
C LYS A 119 -11.32 -9.88 -22.63
N LEU A 120 -12.49 -9.23 -22.51
CA LEU A 120 -13.76 -9.89 -22.33
C LEU A 120 -14.10 -10.84 -23.50
N GLU A 121 -13.89 -10.40 -24.75
CA GLU A 121 -14.06 -11.26 -25.94
C GLU A 121 -13.14 -12.49 -25.88
N LEU A 122 -11.86 -12.30 -25.53
CA LEU A 122 -10.90 -13.39 -25.44
C LEU A 122 -11.23 -14.36 -24.31
N MET A 123 -11.61 -13.85 -23.14
CA MET A 123 -12.00 -14.68 -22.00
C MET A 123 -13.28 -15.48 -22.30
N SER A 124 -14.29 -14.86 -22.90
CA SER A 124 -15.54 -15.54 -23.28
C SER A 124 -15.27 -16.63 -24.32
N ARG A 125 -14.53 -16.32 -25.38
CA ARG A 125 -14.15 -17.31 -26.41
C ARG A 125 -13.35 -18.47 -25.84
N TYR A 126 -12.41 -18.19 -24.95
CA TYR A 126 -11.53 -19.22 -24.39
C TYR A 126 -12.24 -20.11 -23.35
N SER A 127 -13.07 -19.52 -22.48
CA SER A 127 -13.75 -20.25 -21.40
C SER A 127 -15.09 -20.87 -21.82
N GLY A 128 -15.69 -20.39 -22.91
CA GLY A 128 -17.06 -20.75 -23.32
C GLY A 128 -18.15 -20.12 -22.45
N LEU A 129 -17.79 -19.21 -21.54
CA LEU A 129 -18.75 -18.49 -20.70
C LEU A 129 -19.34 -17.29 -21.43
N GLU A 130 -20.61 -17.00 -21.14
CA GLU A 130 -21.28 -15.78 -21.60
C GLU A 130 -20.60 -14.55 -21.00
N LYS A 131 -20.46 -13.48 -21.79
CA LYS A 131 -19.72 -12.27 -21.40
C LYS A 131 -20.26 -11.65 -20.12
N GLU A 132 -21.58 -11.66 -19.96
CA GLU A 132 -22.27 -11.10 -18.82
C GLU A 132 -21.92 -11.82 -17.51
N SER A 133 -21.45 -13.07 -17.59
CA SER A 133 -21.03 -13.87 -16.44
C SER A 133 -19.55 -13.71 -16.04
N ILE A 134 -18.78 -12.95 -16.83
CA ILE A 134 -17.34 -12.75 -16.62
C ILE A 134 -17.12 -11.37 -16.00
N GLY A 135 -16.58 -11.33 -14.78
CA GLY A 135 -16.21 -10.09 -14.11
C GLY A 135 -15.95 -10.29 -12.62
N GLY A 136 -16.08 -9.19 -11.87
CA GLY A 136 -15.76 -9.10 -10.44
C GLY A 136 -14.36 -8.52 -10.22
N MET A 137 -14.26 -7.54 -9.32
CA MET A 137 -13.05 -6.75 -9.03
C MET A 137 -12.55 -6.94 -7.58
N GLY A 138 -12.97 -8.02 -6.92
CA GLY A 138 -12.44 -8.45 -5.62
C GLY A 138 -11.09 -9.17 -5.71
N ALA A 139 -10.65 -9.73 -4.58
CA ALA A 139 -9.42 -10.51 -4.51
C ALA A 139 -9.48 -11.72 -5.46
N GLY A 140 -8.49 -11.87 -6.34
CA GLY A 140 -8.49 -12.86 -7.40
C GLY A 140 -9.32 -12.46 -8.63
N SER A 141 -9.55 -11.16 -8.86
CA SER A 141 -10.30 -10.68 -10.02
C SER A 141 -9.87 -11.31 -11.35
N VAL A 142 -10.84 -11.71 -12.17
CA VAL A 142 -10.59 -12.23 -13.53
C VAL A 142 -9.87 -11.22 -14.41
N TRP A 143 -10.05 -9.92 -14.14
CA TRP A 143 -9.42 -8.83 -14.87
C TRP A 143 -7.91 -8.76 -14.67
N LEU A 144 -7.39 -9.37 -13.61
CA LEU A 144 -5.96 -9.48 -13.33
C LEU A 144 -5.37 -10.81 -13.81
N THR A 145 -6.18 -11.62 -14.52
CA THR A 145 -5.67 -12.84 -15.14
C THR A 145 -4.80 -12.48 -16.34
N VAL A 146 -3.56 -12.94 -16.30
CA VAL A 146 -2.63 -12.95 -17.43
C VAL A 146 -2.15 -14.36 -17.66
N ASN A 147 -1.77 -14.64 -18.89
CA ASN A 147 -0.95 -15.82 -19.18
C ASN A 147 0.05 -15.45 -20.27
N ASN A 148 1.29 -15.25 -19.80
CA ASN A 148 2.53 -15.13 -20.56
C ASN A 148 3.59 -16.05 -19.93
N GLY A 149 3.20 -17.24 -19.45
CA GLY A 149 4.10 -18.14 -18.71
C GLY A 149 4.19 -17.91 -17.20
N HIS A 150 3.36 -17.02 -16.66
CA HIS A 150 3.20 -16.79 -15.21
C HIS A 150 2.05 -17.61 -14.62
N THR A 151 2.05 -17.79 -13.30
CA THR A 151 0.94 -18.41 -12.56
C THR A 151 -0.34 -17.63 -12.84
N ALA A 152 -1.40 -18.33 -13.25
CA ALA A 152 -2.70 -17.70 -13.39
C ALA A 152 -3.44 -17.66 -12.06
N ASN A 153 -4.02 -16.51 -11.73
CA ASN A 153 -4.90 -16.37 -10.56
C ASN A 153 -6.27 -17.06 -10.76
N GLN A 154 -6.62 -17.39 -12.01
CA GLN A 154 -7.86 -18.07 -12.38
C GLN A 154 -7.58 -19.39 -13.11
N ASN A 155 -7.95 -20.50 -12.47
CA ASN A 155 -7.71 -21.85 -13.02
C ASN A 155 -8.41 -22.08 -14.37
N SER A 156 -9.62 -21.54 -14.54
CA SER A 156 -10.39 -21.65 -15.78
C SER A 156 -9.74 -20.92 -16.95
N LEU A 157 -8.90 -19.91 -16.67
CA LEU A 157 -8.24 -19.06 -17.65
C LEU A 157 -6.72 -19.31 -17.71
N ARG A 158 -6.21 -20.35 -17.04
CA ARG A 158 -4.76 -20.54 -16.85
C ARG A 158 -3.92 -20.66 -18.13
N ASN A 159 -4.53 -21.10 -19.23
CA ASN A 159 -3.86 -21.20 -20.53
C ASN A 159 -4.42 -20.22 -21.57
N ILE A 160 -5.13 -19.16 -21.14
CA ILE A 160 -5.62 -18.12 -22.06
C ILE A 160 -4.45 -17.51 -22.83
N LYS A 161 -4.58 -17.25 -24.12
CA LYS A 161 -3.51 -16.56 -24.87
C LYS A 161 -3.93 -15.11 -25.09
N LEU A 162 -3.17 -14.18 -24.51
CA LEU A 162 -3.36 -12.75 -24.71
C LEU A 162 -2.31 -12.28 -25.75
N PRO A 163 -2.73 -11.73 -26.90
CA PRO A 163 -1.78 -11.23 -27.89
C PRO A 163 -1.03 -10.00 -27.35
N SER A 164 0.16 -9.73 -27.90
CA SER A 164 0.87 -8.50 -27.62
C SER A 164 0.01 -7.28 -27.98
N LEU A 165 0.02 -6.27 -27.13
CA LEU A 165 -0.60 -4.97 -27.38
C LEU A 165 0.40 -3.93 -27.89
N ALA A 166 1.67 -4.30 -28.00
CA ALA A 166 2.71 -3.48 -28.60
C ALA A 166 2.41 -3.23 -30.09
N ALA A 167 2.75 -2.03 -30.58
CA ALA A 167 2.52 -1.62 -31.96
C ALA A 167 1.06 -1.72 -32.44
N ALA A 168 0.09 -1.82 -31.52
CA ALA A 168 -1.34 -1.82 -31.86
C ALA A 168 -1.79 -0.49 -32.49
N ARG A 169 -0.99 0.57 -32.30
CA ARG A 169 -1.24 1.94 -32.70
C ARG A 169 0.06 2.55 -33.24
N PRO A 170 0.09 3.07 -34.48
CA PRO A 170 1.29 3.71 -35.04
C PRO A 170 1.82 4.86 -34.18
N GLU A 171 0.92 5.59 -33.52
CA GLU A 171 1.25 6.71 -32.63
C GLU A 171 2.08 6.31 -31.40
N PHE A 172 2.12 5.02 -31.04
CA PHE A 172 2.88 4.53 -29.88
C PHE A 172 4.33 4.17 -30.20
N ASP A 173 4.76 4.31 -31.45
CA ASP A 173 6.15 4.05 -31.86
C ASP A 173 6.64 2.66 -31.39
N GLY A 174 5.84 1.64 -31.70
CA GLY A 174 6.12 0.25 -31.35
C GLY A 174 5.81 -0.16 -29.91
N LYS A 175 5.55 0.78 -29.00
CA LYS A 175 5.21 0.51 -27.59
C LYS A 175 3.78 0.01 -27.41
N ASP A 176 3.50 -0.62 -26.28
CA ASP A 176 2.12 -0.77 -25.80
C ASP A 176 1.58 0.55 -25.20
N TRP A 177 0.31 0.55 -24.79
CA TRP A 177 -0.36 1.78 -24.32
C TRP A 177 0.11 2.25 -22.93
N VAL A 178 0.59 1.35 -22.07
CA VAL A 178 1.10 1.69 -20.73
C VAL A 178 2.56 2.17 -20.84
N GLU A 179 3.35 1.49 -21.65
CA GLU A 179 4.70 1.96 -22.03
C GLU A 179 4.62 3.34 -22.69
N TYR A 180 3.65 3.56 -23.59
CA TYR A 180 3.45 4.86 -24.22
C TYR A 180 3.06 5.93 -23.20
N LEU A 181 2.13 5.63 -22.27
CA LEU A 181 1.75 6.54 -21.16
C LEU A 181 2.99 7.08 -20.48
N TRP A 182 3.88 6.20 -20.01
CA TRP A 182 5.07 6.59 -19.25
C TRP A 182 6.21 7.15 -20.12
N SER A 183 6.14 7.01 -21.44
CA SER A 183 7.10 7.62 -22.36
C SER A 183 6.82 9.11 -22.65
N VAL A 184 5.61 9.59 -22.36
CA VAL A 184 5.20 10.96 -22.62
C VAL A 184 5.58 11.84 -21.44
N SER A 185 6.34 12.90 -21.68
CA SER A 185 6.81 13.79 -20.60
C SER A 185 5.71 14.71 -20.06
N ASP A 186 4.80 15.16 -20.92
CA ASP A 186 3.70 16.06 -20.56
C ASP A 186 2.36 15.34 -20.68
N HIS A 187 1.87 14.82 -19.57
CA HIS A 187 0.60 14.10 -19.55
C HIS A 187 -0.63 15.00 -19.79
N TYR A 188 -0.51 16.33 -19.83
CA TYR A 188 -1.63 17.18 -20.27
C TYR A 188 -1.95 17.00 -21.75
N THR A 189 -0.99 16.53 -22.56
CA THR A 189 -1.21 16.26 -23.99
C THR A 189 -2.00 14.96 -24.23
N LEU A 190 -2.16 14.12 -23.21
CA LEU A 190 -2.91 12.88 -23.28
C LEU A 190 -4.37 13.16 -22.88
N THR A 191 -5.24 13.26 -23.88
CA THR A 191 -6.68 13.52 -23.69
C THR A 191 -7.51 12.42 -24.33
N SER A 192 -8.66 12.10 -23.76
CA SER A 192 -9.65 11.22 -24.40
C SER A 192 -10.01 11.73 -25.79
N SER A 193 -10.15 10.83 -26.76
CA SER A 193 -10.61 11.18 -28.12
C SER A 193 -12.07 11.63 -28.14
N ASN A 194 -12.86 11.20 -27.13
CA ASN A 194 -14.24 11.62 -26.91
C ASN A 194 -14.31 12.56 -25.68
N PRO A 195 -14.69 13.84 -25.85
CA PRO A 195 -14.84 14.79 -24.75
C PRO A 195 -15.88 14.37 -23.69
N ASP A 196 -16.90 13.62 -24.10
CA ASP A 196 -17.98 13.13 -23.23
C ASP A 196 -17.71 11.71 -22.71
N PHE A 197 -16.47 11.24 -22.78
CA PHE A 197 -16.11 9.88 -22.37
C PHE A 197 -16.38 9.67 -20.88
N ASN A 198 -17.31 8.76 -20.58
CA ASN A 198 -17.67 8.40 -19.22
C ASN A 198 -16.97 7.10 -18.82
N ILE A 199 -15.85 7.22 -18.09
CA ILE A 199 -15.04 6.09 -17.61
C ILE A 199 -15.91 5.05 -16.90
N THR A 200 -16.79 5.49 -15.99
CA THR A 200 -17.62 4.58 -15.18
C THR A 200 -18.59 3.78 -16.02
N ALA A 201 -19.20 4.39 -17.04
CA ALA A 201 -20.12 3.71 -17.94
C ALA A 201 -19.38 2.72 -18.86
N GLU A 202 -18.25 3.15 -19.42
CA GLU A 202 -17.47 2.36 -20.38
C GLU A 202 -16.72 1.18 -19.74
N MET A 203 -16.45 1.29 -18.44
CA MET A 203 -15.80 0.27 -17.64
C MET A 203 -16.74 -0.33 -16.59
N TRP A 204 -18.05 -0.29 -16.80
CA TRP A 204 -18.98 -0.91 -15.87
C TRP A 204 -18.81 -2.44 -15.84
N ASP A 205 -18.69 -3.03 -14.66
CA ASP A 205 -18.64 -4.48 -14.47
C ASP A 205 -19.93 -4.97 -13.79
N PRO A 206 -20.84 -5.66 -14.51
CA PRO A 206 -22.11 -6.12 -13.94
C PRO A 206 -21.94 -7.23 -12.89
N GLN A 207 -20.78 -7.91 -12.85
CA GLN A 207 -20.50 -8.95 -11.87
C GLN A 207 -19.89 -8.38 -10.57
N GLU A 208 -19.46 -7.12 -10.55
CA GLU A 208 -19.00 -6.46 -9.33
C GLU A 208 -20.17 -5.89 -8.52
N LYS A 209 -20.39 -6.49 -7.35
CA LYS A 209 -21.52 -6.19 -6.46
C LYS A 209 -21.27 -4.97 -5.57
N MET A 210 -20.01 -4.61 -5.33
CA MET A 210 -19.65 -3.47 -4.51
C MET A 210 -19.45 -2.24 -5.39
N LEU A 211 -20.39 -1.29 -5.32
CA LEU A 211 -20.34 -0.05 -6.11
C LEU A 211 -19.02 0.72 -5.93
N GLN A 212 -18.43 0.68 -4.73
CA GLN A 212 -17.18 1.36 -4.42
C GLN A 212 -15.97 0.75 -5.16
N ARG A 213 -16.08 -0.48 -5.67
CA ARG A 213 -15.03 -1.14 -6.47
C ARG A 213 -15.17 -0.88 -7.97
N GLN A 214 -16.28 -0.30 -8.41
CA GLN A 214 -16.46 0.07 -9.81
C GLN A 214 -15.42 1.09 -10.24
N ILE A 215 -14.87 0.91 -11.45
CA ILE A 215 -13.89 1.84 -12.00
C ILE A 215 -14.57 3.17 -12.29
N ASN A 216 -13.94 4.25 -11.84
CA ASN A 216 -14.40 5.61 -12.05
C ASN A 216 -13.16 6.54 -12.16
N PRO A 217 -13.32 7.83 -12.52
CA PRO A 217 -12.17 8.71 -12.68
C PRO A 217 -11.26 8.80 -11.44
N ALA A 218 -11.83 8.75 -10.24
CA ALA A 218 -11.05 8.80 -9.01
C ALA A 218 -10.24 7.52 -8.79
N THR A 219 -10.78 6.33 -9.07
CA THR A 219 -10.00 5.09 -8.93
C THR A 219 -8.87 4.99 -9.95
N VAL A 220 -9.08 5.46 -11.17
CA VAL A 220 -8.02 5.57 -12.20
C VAL A 220 -6.93 6.54 -11.75
N SER A 221 -7.34 7.70 -11.21
CA SER A 221 -6.42 8.70 -10.64
C SER A 221 -5.59 8.14 -9.49
N THR A 222 -6.22 7.43 -8.55
CA THR A 222 -5.51 6.79 -7.44
C THR A 222 -4.50 5.78 -7.95
N TYR A 223 -4.89 4.89 -8.87
CA TYR A 223 -4.00 3.91 -9.48
C TYR A 223 -2.78 4.59 -10.13
N TYR A 224 -3.02 5.62 -10.96
CA TYR A 224 -1.96 6.38 -11.62
C TYR A 224 -0.96 6.96 -10.62
N ASN A 225 -1.45 7.56 -9.53
CA ASN A 225 -0.60 8.20 -8.53
C ASN A 225 0.27 7.19 -7.76
N HIS A 226 -0.25 5.99 -7.45
CA HIS A 226 0.55 4.93 -6.83
C HIS A 226 1.64 4.40 -7.77
N LEU A 227 1.33 4.19 -9.06
CA LEU A 227 2.34 3.77 -10.04
C LEU A 227 3.43 4.83 -10.22
N ARG A 228 3.05 6.11 -10.28
CA ARG A 228 4.01 7.21 -10.39
C ARG A 228 5.01 7.20 -9.23
N VAL A 229 4.55 7.00 -8.00
CA VAL A 229 5.45 6.91 -6.84
C VAL A 229 6.37 5.69 -6.94
N LEU A 230 5.86 4.54 -7.37
CA LEU A 230 6.70 3.35 -7.57
C LEU A 230 7.79 3.58 -8.64
N LEU A 231 7.47 4.28 -9.74
CA LEU A 231 8.44 4.68 -10.76
C LEU A 231 9.52 5.60 -10.16
N MET A 232 9.12 6.61 -9.40
CA MET A 232 10.06 7.52 -8.72
C MET A 232 11.01 6.78 -7.78
N ILE A 233 10.52 5.79 -7.02
CA ILE A 233 11.35 4.94 -6.14
C ILE A 233 12.33 4.10 -6.95
N GLN A 234 11.90 3.59 -8.11
CA GLN A 234 12.77 2.82 -9.00
C GLN A 234 13.90 3.70 -9.55
N GLU A 235 13.58 4.93 -9.96
CA GLU A 235 14.52 5.93 -10.47
C GLU A 235 15.49 6.45 -9.42
N SER A 236 15.06 6.59 -8.16
CA SER A 236 15.92 7.06 -7.07
C SER A 236 16.97 6.03 -6.64
N GLY A 237 16.75 4.74 -6.94
CA GLY A 237 17.68 3.66 -6.62
C GLY A 237 17.73 3.32 -5.13
N GLU A 238 16.73 3.74 -4.35
CA GLU A 238 16.65 3.46 -2.90
C GLU A 238 16.43 1.96 -2.61
N ASP A 239 16.98 1.50 -1.48
CA ASP A 239 16.81 0.12 -1.01
C ASP A 239 15.37 -0.18 -0.56
N SER A 240 14.70 0.81 0.02
CA SER A 240 13.30 0.74 0.43
C SER A 240 12.70 2.12 0.65
N ALA A 241 11.37 2.22 0.55
CA ALA A 241 10.64 3.45 0.79
C ALA A 241 9.33 3.19 1.54
N LEU A 242 8.88 4.15 2.33
CA LEU A 242 7.53 4.19 2.92
C LEU A 242 6.64 5.11 2.08
N ILE A 243 5.48 4.62 1.68
CA ILE A 243 4.49 5.34 0.88
C ILE A 243 3.25 5.57 1.75
N LEU A 244 2.82 6.83 1.80
CA LEU A 244 1.70 7.31 2.60
C LEU A 244 0.66 8.01 1.71
N GLU A 245 -0.61 7.91 2.07
CA GLU A 245 -1.64 8.86 1.66
C GLU A 245 -1.67 10.06 2.62
N ASP A 246 -2.27 11.17 2.21
CA ASP A 246 -2.27 12.43 2.97
C ASP A 246 -3.34 12.54 4.06
N ASP A 247 -4.07 11.46 4.31
CA ASP A 247 -5.15 11.39 5.30
C ASP A 247 -4.86 10.42 6.44
N VAL A 248 -3.58 10.11 6.71
CA VAL A 248 -3.16 9.17 7.76
C VAL A 248 -2.81 9.83 9.10
N ASP A 249 -2.88 9.01 10.14
CA ASP A 249 -2.34 9.24 11.48
C ASP A 249 -1.51 8.02 11.89
N MET A 250 -0.64 8.17 12.88
CA MET A 250 0.39 7.18 13.21
C MET A 250 0.56 7.03 14.72
N GLU A 251 1.13 5.89 15.14
CA GLU A 251 1.60 5.72 16.51
C GLU A 251 2.72 6.73 16.84
N TRP A 252 2.70 7.31 18.03
CA TRP A 252 3.73 8.24 18.49
C TRP A 252 5.14 7.61 18.50
N ASP A 253 5.21 6.34 18.90
CA ASP A 253 6.43 5.52 18.93
C ASP A 253 6.60 4.69 17.65
N LEU A 254 6.13 5.22 16.49
CA LEU A 254 6.17 4.56 15.19
C LEU A 254 7.54 3.96 14.87
N GLU A 255 8.61 4.73 15.06
CA GLU A 255 9.97 4.28 14.75
C GLU A 255 10.35 3.03 15.56
N ARG A 256 10.13 3.04 16.87
CA ARG A 256 10.43 1.91 17.74
C ARG A 256 9.65 0.67 17.35
N ARG A 257 8.35 0.83 17.07
CA ARG A 257 7.50 -0.29 16.60
C ARG A 257 8.00 -0.85 15.29
N TRP A 258 8.29 0.03 14.33
CA TRP A 258 8.82 -0.37 13.03
C TRP A 258 10.15 -1.11 13.17
N ARG A 259 11.14 -0.57 13.88
CA ARG A 259 12.45 -1.22 14.08
C ARG A 259 12.37 -2.57 14.77
N SER A 260 11.46 -2.72 15.74
CA SER A 260 11.21 -4.02 16.39
C SER A 260 10.67 -5.07 15.42
N ILE A 261 9.86 -4.65 14.44
CA ILE A 261 9.25 -5.52 13.43
C ILE A 261 10.21 -5.80 12.27
N GLU A 262 10.81 -4.75 11.72
CA GLU A 262 11.69 -4.76 10.54
C GLU A 262 12.80 -5.81 10.65
N ARG A 263 13.43 -5.94 11.81
CA ARG A 263 14.51 -6.92 12.06
C ARG A 263 14.09 -8.40 11.93
N HIS A 264 12.79 -8.68 11.86
CA HIS A 264 12.25 -10.03 11.66
C HIS A 264 11.80 -10.29 10.22
N LEU A 265 11.81 -9.27 9.35
CA LEU A 265 11.53 -9.45 7.93
C LEU A 265 12.64 -10.29 7.29
N PRO A 266 12.31 -11.18 6.34
CA PRO A 266 13.32 -11.88 5.57
C PRO A 266 14.02 -10.90 4.63
N VAL A 267 15.25 -11.19 4.22
CA VAL A 267 16.05 -10.31 3.34
C VAL A 267 15.38 -10.04 1.98
N ASP A 268 14.49 -10.93 1.54
CA ASP A 268 13.78 -10.89 0.26
C ASP A 268 12.34 -10.32 0.36
N TRP A 269 12.01 -9.60 1.44
CA TRP A 269 10.69 -8.97 1.56
C TRP A 269 10.44 -7.97 0.42
N GLU A 270 9.22 -7.94 -0.11
CA GLU A 270 8.85 -7.08 -1.25
C GLU A 270 7.95 -5.92 -0.80
N THR A 271 6.92 -6.21 -0.01
CA THR A 271 6.00 -5.20 0.52
C THR A 271 5.69 -5.44 1.99
N VAL A 272 5.49 -4.35 2.75
CA VAL A 272 5.01 -4.42 4.14
C VAL A 272 3.89 -3.40 4.37
N PHE A 273 2.72 -3.86 4.79
CA PHE A 273 1.58 -3.00 5.11
C PHE A 273 1.63 -2.57 6.57
N LEU A 274 2.08 -1.33 6.83
CA LEU A 274 2.09 -0.71 8.15
C LEU A 274 0.69 -0.20 8.54
N GLY A 275 -0.09 0.14 7.51
CA GLY A 275 -1.48 0.54 7.56
C GLY A 275 -2.27 -0.13 6.43
N HIS A 276 -3.35 -0.80 6.80
CA HIS A 276 -4.33 -1.41 5.90
C HIS A 276 -5.69 -1.40 6.59
N CYS A 277 -6.76 -1.34 5.81
CA CYS A 277 -8.10 -1.10 6.35
C CYS A 277 -8.86 -2.42 6.57
N TRP A 278 -8.72 -3.37 5.65
CA TRP A 278 -9.42 -4.65 5.66
C TRP A 278 -8.40 -5.75 5.33
N GLY A 279 -8.54 -6.93 5.93
CA GLY A 279 -7.65 -8.06 5.63
C GLY A 279 -7.91 -9.27 6.51
N HIS A 280 -7.37 -10.41 6.11
CA HIS A 280 -7.48 -11.68 6.86
C HIS A 280 -6.20 -12.02 7.64
N GLU A 281 -5.41 -11.00 7.98
CA GLU A 281 -4.05 -11.16 8.50
C GLU A 281 -4.00 -11.84 9.88
N LEU A 282 -4.98 -11.57 10.74
CA LEU A 282 -5.13 -12.22 12.05
C LEU A 282 -5.42 -13.72 11.96
N ILE A 283 -5.84 -14.22 10.79
CA ILE A 283 -6.07 -15.65 10.57
C ILE A 283 -4.73 -16.37 10.31
N GLN A 284 -3.71 -15.65 9.84
CA GLN A 284 -2.38 -16.19 9.62
C GLN A 284 -1.57 -16.21 10.92
N PRO A 285 -0.68 -17.20 11.11
CA PRO A 285 0.22 -17.21 12.25
C PRO A 285 1.16 -16.01 12.22
N GLN A 286 1.56 -15.57 13.41
CA GLN A 286 2.61 -14.56 13.58
C GLN A 286 3.93 -15.05 12.98
N PHE A 287 4.68 -14.14 12.37
CA PHE A 287 5.95 -14.39 11.70
C PHE A 287 7.10 -13.74 12.47
N GLY A 288 7.74 -14.48 13.38
CA GLY A 288 8.93 -14.03 14.12
C GLY A 288 8.71 -12.89 15.13
N HIS A 289 7.63 -12.13 15.00
CA HIS A 289 7.24 -11.01 15.86
C HIS A 289 5.73 -11.06 16.10
N PRO A 290 5.23 -10.74 17.32
CA PRO A 290 3.81 -10.89 17.67
C PRO A 290 2.84 -10.07 16.81
N ASN A 291 3.31 -9.00 16.17
CA ASN A 291 2.49 -8.13 15.33
C ASN A 291 2.76 -8.28 13.83
N LEU A 292 3.62 -9.21 13.42
CA LEU A 292 4.01 -9.37 12.02
C LEU A 292 3.34 -10.62 11.45
N HIS A 293 2.69 -10.50 10.30
CA HIS A 293 2.03 -11.61 9.62
C HIS A 293 2.48 -11.66 8.16
N LYS A 294 2.52 -12.86 7.57
CA LYS A 294 2.56 -12.97 6.11
C LYS A 294 1.25 -12.44 5.55
N SER A 295 1.32 -11.53 4.58
CA SER A 295 0.12 -10.92 4.03
C SER A 295 -0.77 -11.96 3.37
N THR A 296 -2.07 -11.79 3.52
CA THR A 296 -3.09 -12.62 2.89
C THR A 296 -3.87 -11.81 1.88
N GLU A 297 -4.61 -10.80 2.36
CA GLU A 297 -5.49 -9.98 1.55
C GLU A 297 -5.61 -8.56 2.13
N PRO A 298 -4.49 -7.83 2.36
CA PRO A 298 -4.55 -6.46 2.84
C PRO A 298 -5.18 -5.56 1.78
N LEU A 299 -6.09 -4.69 2.22
CA LEU A 299 -6.73 -3.65 1.40
C LEU A 299 -6.42 -2.25 1.94
N CYS A 300 -6.65 -1.25 1.09
CA CYS A 300 -6.12 0.12 1.20
C CYS A 300 -4.60 0.21 1.07
N LEU A 301 -4.13 1.35 0.55
CA LEU A 301 -2.72 1.66 0.35
C LEU A 301 -2.29 2.93 1.09
N HIS A 302 -2.97 3.24 2.19
CA HIS A 302 -2.73 4.49 2.94
C HIS A 302 -1.39 4.52 3.67
N GLY A 303 -0.78 3.37 3.98
CA GLY A 303 0.55 3.32 4.60
C GLY A 303 1.26 1.99 4.38
N TYR A 304 2.12 1.90 3.37
CA TYR A 304 2.85 0.67 3.06
C TYR A 304 4.30 0.95 2.66
N ALA A 305 5.19 0.05 3.03
CA ALA A 305 6.58 0.06 2.63
C ALA A 305 6.82 -0.89 1.47
N VAL A 306 7.79 -0.55 0.63
CA VAL A 306 8.24 -1.36 -0.51
C VAL A 306 9.76 -1.42 -0.52
N SER A 307 10.33 -2.59 -0.83
CA SER A 307 11.77 -2.74 -1.06
C SER A 307 12.12 -2.45 -2.53
N SER A 308 13.40 -2.30 -2.86
CA SER A 308 13.86 -2.16 -4.25
C SER A 308 13.43 -3.36 -5.12
N LEU A 309 13.39 -4.57 -4.55
CA LEU A 309 12.86 -5.76 -5.23
C LEU A 309 11.34 -5.65 -5.42
N GLY A 310 10.64 -5.25 -4.36
CA GLY A 310 9.20 -5.08 -4.38
C GLY A 310 8.73 -4.02 -5.36
N SER A 311 9.45 -2.89 -5.49
CA SER A 311 9.06 -1.80 -6.38
C SER A 311 9.16 -2.23 -7.84
N LYS A 312 10.23 -2.93 -8.22
CA LYS A 312 10.38 -3.55 -9.55
C LYS A 312 9.25 -4.53 -9.85
N LYS A 313 8.97 -5.46 -8.93
CA LYS A 313 7.93 -6.47 -9.14
C LYS A 313 6.53 -5.89 -9.16
N LEU A 314 6.23 -4.91 -8.30
CA LEU A 314 4.95 -4.20 -8.35
C LEU A 314 4.81 -3.45 -9.68
N LEU A 315 5.85 -2.78 -10.18
CA LEU A 315 5.81 -2.13 -11.49
C LEU A 315 5.58 -3.11 -12.63
N GLU A 316 6.24 -4.28 -12.63
CA GLU A 316 5.99 -5.34 -13.60
C GLU A 316 4.52 -5.80 -13.58
N LEU A 317 3.96 -6.02 -12.39
CA LEU A 317 2.58 -6.49 -12.22
C LEU A 317 1.53 -5.41 -12.56
N TYR A 318 1.82 -4.15 -12.22
CA TYR A 318 0.91 -3.03 -12.44
C TYR A 318 0.97 -2.44 -13.85
N ASN A 319 2.12 -2.53 -14.54
CA ASN A 319 2.28 -2.00 -15.90
C ASN A 319 1.93 -3.01 -17.00
N ASP A 320 1.55 -4.25 -16.68
CA ASP A 320 1.09 -5.19 -17.72
C ASP A 320 -0.11 -4.59 -18.49
N PRO A 321 -0.02 -4.46 -19.83
CA PRO A 321 -1.00 -3.70 -20.60
C PRO A 321 -2.39 -4.36 -20.66
N TRP A 322 -2.52 -5.62 -20.22
CA TRP A 322 -3.79 -6.33 -20.11
C TRP A 322 -4.43 -6.24 -18.73
N THR A 323 -3.70 -5.82 -17.69
CA THR A 323 -4.21 -5.72 -16.31
C THR A 323 -4.21 -4.30 -15.78
N SER A 324 -3.38 -3.42 -16.34
CA SER A 324 -3.23 -2.06 -15.87
C SER A 324 -4.57 -1.32 -15.90
N PHE A 325 -4.90 -0.68 -14.78
CA PHE A 325 -6.15 0.05 -14.56
C PHE A 325 -7.45 -0.78 -14.72
N GLN A 326 -7.36 -2.12 -14.74
CA GLN A 326 -8.53 -3.00 -14.85
C GLN A 326 -9.20 -3.34 -13.51
N THR A 327 -8.63 -2.93 -12.39
CA THR A 327 -9.24 -2.98 -11.06
C THR A 327 -8.78 -1.76 -10.27
N PRO A 328 -9.45 -1.38 -9.16
CA PRO A 328 -8.83 -0.50 -8.18
C PRO A 328 -7.44 -1.01 -7.77
N VAL A 329 -6.52 -0.08 -7.49
CA VAL A 329 -5.09 -0.40 -7.26
C VAL A 329 -4.88 -1.23 -6.00
N ASP A 330 -5.68 -0.99 -4.98
CA ASP A 330 -5.65 -1.71 -3.70
C ASP A 330 -6.23 -3.12 -3.82
N THR A 331 -7.24 -3.35 -4.67
CA THR A 331 -7.77 -4.70 -4.91
C THR A 331 -6.86 -5.58 -5.76
N ALA A 332 -5.87 -4.99 -6.43
CA ALA A 332 -4.86 -5.75 -7.15
C ALA A 332 -3.88 -6.47 -6.21
N ILE A 333 -3.52 -5.85 -5.08
CA ILE A 333 -2.55 -6.40 -4.12
C ILE A 333 -2.88 -7.82 -3.64
N PRO A 334 -4.10 -8.13 -3.14
CA PRO A 334 -4.45 -9.49 -2.76
C PRO A 334 -4.24 -10.52 -3.88
N THR A 335 -4.42 -10.10 -5.13
CA THR A 335 -4.17 -10.97 -6.28
C THR A 335 -2.67 -11.15 -6.51
N PHE A 336 -1.89 -10.08 -6.42
CA PHE A 336 -0.43 -10.14 -6.57
C PHE A 336 0.23 -11.01 -5.50
N ILE A 337 -0.27 -10.97 -4.25
CA ILE A 337 0.16 -11.87 -3.17
C ILE A 337 -0.10 -13.33 -3.55
N LYS A 338 -1.28 -13.65 -4.06
CA LYS A 338 -1.61 -15.01 -4.56
C LYS A 338 -0.73 -15.43 -5.74
N LEU A 339 -0.24 -14.47 -6.53
CA LEU A 339 0.70 -14.68 -7.64
C LEU A 339 2.17 -14.75 -7.19
N GLY A 340 2.45 -14.59 -5.89
CA GLY A 340 3.78 -14.77 -5.31
C GLY A 340 4.48 -13.48 -4.89
N LEU A 341 3.78 -12.36 -4.75
CA LEU A 341 4.31 -11.17 -4.07
C LEU A 341 4.61 -11.49 -2.59
N ASN A 342 5.87 -11.42 -2.19
CA ASN A 342 6.38 -11.71 -0.85
C ASN A 342 6.07 -10.56 0.10
N SER A 343 4.82 -10.53 0.55
CA SER A 343 4.26 -9.44 1.31
C SER A 343 4.05 -9.79 2.79
N PHE A 344 4.15 -8.78 3.64
CA PHE A 344 3.88 -8.85 5.06
C PHE A 344 2.92 -7.75 5.52
N SER A 345 2.20 -8.00 6.60
CA SER A 345 1.25 -7.04 7.17
C SER A 345 1.48 -6.91 8.67
N ILE A 346 1.35 -5.70 9.18
CA ILE A 346 1.41 -5.40 10.61
C ILE A 346 -0.01 -5.39 11.19
N GLU A 347 -0.19 -6.07 12.31
CA GLU A 347 -1.46 -6.10 13.04
C GLU A 347 -1.22 -6.12 14.57
N PRO A 348 -1.85 -5.21 15.34
CA PRO A 348 -2.65 -4.07 14.88
C PRO A 348 -1.83 -3.08 14.05
N THR A 349 -2.48 -2.41 13.11
CA THR A 349 -1.85 -1.41 12.23
C THR A 349 -1.27 -0.25 13.04
N ILE A 350 -0.10 0.22 12.62
CA ILE A 350 0.62 1.33 13.28
C ILE A 350 0.48 2.66 12.52
N ILE A 351 -0.20 2.62 11.36
CA ILE A 351 -0.62 3.76 10.55
C ILE A 351 -2.09 3.55 10.17
N ASN A 352 -2.95 4.52 10.50
CA ASN A 352 -4.39 4.43 10.27
C ASN A 352 -4.89 5.63 9.48
N GLN A 353 -5.93 5.44 8.67
CA GLN A 353 -6.64 6.58 8.08
C GLN A 353 -7.30 7.39 9.20
N SER A 354 -7.05 8.70 9.21
CA SER A 354 -7.54 9.63 10.23
C SER A 354 -9.07 9.75 10.22
N LYS A 355 -9.69 9.62 9.03
CA LYS A 355 -11.12 9.80 8.74
C LYS A 355 -11.68 11.14 9.22
N VAL A 356 -10.83 12.17 9.36
CA VAL A 356 -11.25 13.50 9.81
C VAL A 356 -11.91 14.27 8.68
N LEU A 357 -11.29 14.23 7.50
CA LEU A 357 -11.69 14.99 6.31
C LEU A 357 -12.45 14.09 5.31
N GLN A 358 -13.19 14.70 4.38
CA GLN A 358 -13.91 13.96 3.32
C GLN A 358 -12.93 13.24 2.39
N SER A 359 -13.36 12.11 1.82
CA SER A 359 -12.63 11.35 0.80
C SER A 359 -12.75 12.02 -0.57
N ASP A 360 -11.68 11.99 -1.37
CA ASP A 360 -11.70 12.47 -2.76
C ASP A 360 -12.16 11.39 -3.76
N ILE A 361 -12.25 10.14 -3.29
CA ILE A 361 -12.61 8.96 -4.10
C ILE A 361 -14.08 8.60 -3.94
N GLN A 362 -14.59 8.60 -2.71
CA GLN A 362 -15.95 8.19 -2.39
C GLN A 362 -16.71 9.32 -1.71
N SER A 363 -18.04 9.36 -1.89
CA SER A 363 -18.89 10.31 -1.16
C SER A 363 -18.75 10.12 0.35
N GLY A 364 -18.56 11.21 1.09
CA GLY A 364 -18.38 11.16 2.55
C GLY A 364 -16.95 10.82 2.96
N LYS A 365 -16.78 9.97 3.98
CA LYS A 365 -15.47 9.59 4.55
C LYS A 365 -15.04 8.15 4.19
N GLY A 366 -15.83 7.48 3.37
CA GLY A 366 -15.74 6.02 3.16
C GLY A 366 -16.26 5.25 4.38
N SER A 367 -15.74 4.03 4.62
CA SER A 367 -16.04 3.25 5.83
C SER A 367 -15.68 4.03 7.10
N ASN A 368 -16.49 3.85 8.15
CA ASN A 368 -16.27 4.45 9.47
C ASN A 368 -15.19 3.71 10.26
N TRP A 369 -14.75 2.52 9.79
CA TRP A 369 -13.63 1.81 10.38
C TRP A 369 -12.40 2.69 10.40
N LYS A 370 -11.94 2.90 11.63
CA LYS A 370 -10.68 3.53 11.96
C LYS A 370 -9.97 2.53 12.84
N GLY A 371 -8.83 2.04 12.40
CA GLY A 371 -7.98 1.19 13.22
C GLY A 371 -7.67 1.88 14.56
N LEU A 372 -7.27 1.09 15.56
CA LEU A 372 -6.89 1.64 16.86
C LEU A 372 -5.41 2.03 16.83
N LEU A 373 -5.12 3.31 17.08
CA LEU A 373 -3.77 3.75 17.50
C LEU A 373 -3.78 3.85 19.02
N VAL A 374 -2.82 3.21 19.67
CA VAL A 374 -2.67 3.27 21.13
C VAL A 374 -2.29 4.68 21.57
N ASP A 375 -1.44 5.34 20.79
CA ASP A 375 -0.90 6.66 21.10
C ASP A 375 -0.82 7.54 19.85
N SER A 376 -1.98 8.02 19.39
CA SER A 376 -2.10 8.85 18.18
C SER A 376 -1.26 10.13 18.24
N VAL A 377 -0.47 10.38 17.17
CA VAL A 377 0.27 11.62 16.98
C VAL A 377 -0.69 12.81 16.82
N ALA A 378 -1.73 12.68 15.99
CA ALA A 378 -2.70 13.74 15.78
C ALA A 378 -3.40 14.16 17.09
N GLU A 379 -3.76 13.20 17.94
CA GLU A 379 -4.33 13.49 19.26
C GLU A 379 -3.36 14.25 20.17
N ARG A 380 -2.07 13.90 20.16
CA ARG A 380 -1.04 14.60 20.95
C ARG A 380 -0.89 16.04 20.50
N ILE A 381 -0.85 16.28 19.19
CA ILE A 381 -0.80 17.63 18.61
C ILE A 381 -2.01 18.44 19.09
N LEU A 382 -3.24 17.89 18.95
CA LEU A 382 -4.45 18.57 19.41
C LEU A 382 -4.40 18.90 20.91
N LYS A 383 -3.98 17.96 21.76
CA LYS A 383 -3.82 18.19 23.21
C LYS A 383 -2.79 19.29 23.51
N SER A 384 -1.66 19.30 22.78
CA SER A 384 -0.62 20.33 22.93
C SER A 384 -1.10 21.73 22.50
N GLU A 385 -2.03 21.80 21.55
CA GLU A 385 -2.70 23.02 21.11
C GLU A 385 -3.87 23.42 22.04
N GLY A 386 -4.04 22.73 23.19
CA GLY A 386 -5.12 22.98 24.14
C GLY A 386 -6.51 22.57 23.64
N LYS A 387 -6.59 21.80 22.55
CA LYS A 387 -7.84 21.34 21.96
C LYS A 387 -8.33 20.08 22.66
N TRP A 388 -9.64 20.00 22.83
CA TRP A 388 -10.27 18.83 23.42
C TRP A 388 -10.33 17.69 22.40
N VAL A 389 -9.89 16.50 22.81
CA VAL A 389 -10.04 15.27 22.02
C VAL A 389 -11.14 14.46 22.69
N ASP A 390 -12.26 14.31 22.00
CA ASP A 390 -13.31 13.43 22.48
C ASP A 390 -12.83 11.98 22.38
N LYS A 391 -12.63 11.36 23.55
CA LYS A 391 -12.20 9.97 23.69
C LYS A 391 -13.37 8.99 23.74
N THR A 392 -14.60 9.43 23.53
CA THR A 392 -15.68 8.47 23.35
C THR A 392 -15.34 7.60 22.15
N LEU A 393 -14.97 6.34 22.43
CA LEU A 393 -15.03 5.29 21.43
C LEU A 393 -16.43 5.40 20.87
N ASN A 394 -16.55 5.79 19.60
CA ASN A 394 -17.83 5.74 18.92
C ASN A 394 -18.27 4.28 19.04
N GLN A 395 -19.16 3.97 19.98
CA GLN A 395 -19.87 2.70 20.09
C GLN A 395 -20.88 2.58 18.94
N GLN A 396 -20.48 3.00 17.73
CA GLN A 396 -21.29 2.83 16.53
C GLN A 396 -21.28 1.37 16.07
N ASP A 397 -20.29 0.57 16.51
CA ASP A 397 -20.38 -0.89 16.53
C ASP A 397 -21.31 -1.35 17.67
N SER A 398 -22.60 -0.99 17.58
CA SER A 398 -23.63 -1.73 18.31
C SER A 398 -23.73 -3.13 17.71
N ARG A 399 -24.25 -4.13 18.45
CA ARG A 399 -24.48 -5.50 17.92
C ARG A 399 -25.24 -5.53 16.57
N ASN A 400 -25.94 -4.45 16.23
CA ASN A 400 -26.76 -4.33 15.02
C ASN A 400 -26.10 -3.55 13.87
N ASN A 401 -24.90 -2.99 14.03
CA ASN A 401 -24.23 -2.18 13.01
C ASN A 401 -22.70 -2.34 13.07
N ILE A 402 -22.21 -3.57 12.86
CA ILE A 402 -20.78 -3.88 12.82
C ILE A 402 -20.20 -3.33 11.50
N ASP A 403 -19.11 -2.55 11.58
CA ASP A 403 -18.46 -2.05 10.36
C ASP A 403 -18.09 -3.20 9.39
N PRO A 404 -18.36 -3.05 8.08
CA PRO A 404 -18.01 -4.03 7.06
C PRO A 404 -16.56 -4.52 7.09
N ALA A 405 -15.59 -3.68 7.46
CA ALA A 405 -14.19 -4.04 7.62
C ALA A 405 -13.99 -5.02 8.78
N THR A 406 -14.68 -4.80 9.91
CA THR A 406 -14.68 -5.72 11.06
C THR A 406 -15.29 -7.05 10.67
N LEU A 407 -16.42 -7.06 9.95
CA LEU A 407 -17.02 -8.30 9.44
C LEU A 407 -16.08 -9.04 8.49
N PHE A 408 -15.42 -8.34 7.57
CA PHE A 408 -14.47 -8.94 6.64
C PHE A 408 -13.28 -9.56 7.38
N ARG A 409 -12.67 -8.84 8.33
CA ARG A 409 -11.50 -9.30 9.09
C ARG A 409 -11.72 -10.60 9.87
N TYR A 410 -12.91 -10.78 10.45
CA TYR A 410 -13.18 -11.89 11.38
C TYR A 410 -14.07 -13.00 10.81
N LYS A 411 -14.70 -12.81 9.64
CA LYS A 411 -15.54 -13.85 9.04
C LYS A 411 -14.68 -14.85 8.28
N SER A 412 -14.52 -16.07 8.81
CA SER A 412 -13.83 -17.15 8.09
C SER A 412 -14.50 -17.41 6.73
N SER A 413 -13.71 -17.66 5.69
CA SER A 413 -14.14 -18.03 4.33
C SER A 413 -14.69 -19.46 4.25
N SER A 414 -15.57 -19.84 5.19
CA SER A 414 -16.28 -21.11 5.17
C SER A 414 -17.70 -20.96 5.70
N SER A 415 -18.64 -20.66 4.80
CA SER A 415 -20.04 -21.08 4.96
C SER A 415 -20.73 -21.16 3.61
N LYS A 416 -21.26 -22.35 3.30
CA LYS A 416 -22.23 -22.69 2.23
C LYS A 416 -23.29 -21.59 1.98
N PRO A 417 -23.92 -21.57 0.79
CA PRO A 417 -24.91 -20.55 0.44
C PRO A 417 -26.02 -20.53 1.49
N LEU A 418 -26.20 -19.38 2.14
CA LEU A 418 -27.41 -19.12 2.89
C LEU A 418 -28.56 -19.06 1.89
N LYS A 419 -29.46 -20.02 2.03
CA LYS A 419 -30.72 -20.13 1.32
C LYS A 419 -31.49 -18.82 1.38
N ASP A 420 -32.14 -18.53 0.26
CA ASP A 420 -33.30 -17.66 0.07
C ASP A 420 -33.83 -17.01 1.33
N THR A 421 -33.63 -15.70 1.45
CA THR A 421 -34.55 -14.86 2.20
C THR A 421 -35.31 -14.03 1.17
N GLN A 422 -36.56 -14.45 0.93
CA GLN A 422 -37.56 -13.73 0.17
C GLN A 422 -37.52 -12.24 0.52
N CYS A 423 -37.28 -11.42 -0.51
CA CYS A 423 -37.59 -10.00 -0.45
C CYS A 423 -39.11 -9.88 -0.44
N ASN A 424 -39.69 -9.53 0.71
CA ASN A 424 -41.04 -9.00 0.76
C ASN A 424 -41.04 -7.71 -0.07
N LYS A 425 -41.80 -7.73 -1.17
CA LYS A 425 -42.36 -6.52 -1.75
C LYS A 425 -43.33 -5.97 -0.71
N ASP A 426 -43.07 -4.75 -0.23
CA ASP A 426 -44.06 -3.68 -0.06
C ASP A 426 -43.44 -2.54 0.76
N VAL A 427 -43.80 -1.31 0.33
CA VAL A 427 -43.44 0.04 0.79
C VAL A 427 -42.25 0.69 0.11
#